data_AF-A0A3D1T0C2-F1
#
_entry.id   AF-A0A3D1T0C2-F1
#
_cell.length_a   1.000
_cell.length_b   1.000
_cell.length_c   1.000
_cell.angle_alpha   90.00
_cell.angle_beta   90.00
_cell.angle_gamma   90.00
#
_symmetry.space_group_name_H-M   'P 1'
#
loop_
_entity.id
_entity.type
_entity.pdbx_description
1 polymer ?
#
loop_
_entity_poly.entity_id
_entity_poly.type
_entity_poly.pdbx_seq_one_letter_code
_entity_poly.pdbx_strand_id
1 'polypeptide(L)' 'LLVEINRRGTTVLMATHNKDIVNRMRRRVIAMEHGKIIRDEQRGAYDIES' A
#
# COMPACT_ATOMS: atom_id res chain seq x y z
N LEU A 1 -0.46 14.99 -2.77
CA LEU A 1 -1.41 15.35 -1.70
C LEU A 1 -1.45 14.33 -0.54
N LEU A 2 -1.97 13.11 -0.72
CA LEU A 2 -2.13 12.15 0.40
C LEU A 2 -0.82 11.79 1.10
N VAL A 3 0.28 11.68 0.36
CA VAL A 3 1.62 11.47 0.92
C VAL A 3 2.05 12.62 1.82
N GLU A 4 1.68 13.85 1.49
CA GLU A 4 2.03 15.04 2.26
C GLU A 4 1.21 15.12 3.56
N ILE A 5 -0.09 14.83 3.48
CA ILE A 5 -0.97 14.70 4.66
C ILE A 5 -0.43 13.61 5.59
N ASN A 6 -0.03 12.46 5.05
CA ASN A 6 0.59 11.41 5.83
C ASN A 6 1.93 11.83 6.47
N ARG A 7 2.76 12.60 5.75
CA ARG A 7 4.01 13.17 6.29
C ARG A 7 3.77 14.18 7.43
N ARG A 8 2.61 14.83 7.49
CA ARG A 8 2.22 15.73 8.58
C ARG A 8 1.71 15.00 9.83
N GLY A 9 1.74 13.66 9.84
CA GLY A 9 1.39 12.83 10.99
C GLY A 9 0.00 12.19 10.93
N THR A 10 -0.79 12.47 9.90
CA THR A 10 -2.10 11.84 9.73
C THR A 10 -1.95 10.40 9.22
N THR A 11 -2.58 9.43 9.89
CA THR A 11 -2.71 8.08 9.33
C THR A 11 -3.67 8.11 8.15
N VAL A 12 -3.23 7.61 6.99
CA VAL A 12 -4.03 7.58 5.76
C VAL A 12 -4.26 6.12 5.35
N LEU A 13 -5.53 5.74 5.20
CA LEU A 13 -5.93 4.50 4.54
C LEU A 13 -6.41 4.82 3.12
N MET A 14 -5.89 4.10 2.13
CA MET A 14 -6.26 4.24 0.73
C MET A 14 -6.71 2.88 0.19
N ALA A 15 -7.89 2.83 -0.43
CA ALA A 15 -8.34 1.70 -1.23
C ALA A 15 -8.29 2.08 -2.71
N THR A 16 -7.67 1.25 -3.54
CA THR A 16 -7.55 1.50 -4.98
C THR A 16 -7.33 0.21 -5.77
N HIS A 17 -7.77 0.19 -7.03
CA HIS A 17 -7.42 -0.84 -8.00
C HIS A 17 -6.19 -0.47 -8.86
N ASN A 18 -5.61 0.73 -8.68
CA ASN A 18 -4.46 1.18 -9.46
C ASN A 18 -3.14 0.65 -8.88
N LYS A 19 -2.66 -0.46 -9.46
CA LYS A 19 -1.41 -1.12 -9.04
C LYS A 19 -0.18 -0.22 -9.19
N ASP A 20 -0.11 0.62 -10.22
CA ASP A 20 1.04 1.49 -10.46
C ASP A 20 1.22 2.56 -9.38
N ILE A 21 0.12 3.08 -8.84
CA ILE A 21 0.17 4.05 -7.74
C ILE A 21 0.63 3.35 -6.46
N VAL A 22 0.08 2.16 -6.15
CA VAL A 22 0.47 1.38 -4.98
C VAL A 22 1.98 1.08 -5.00
N ASN A 23 2.49 0.61 -6.13
CA ASN A 23 3.91 0.30 -6.32
C ASN A 23 4.81 1.53 -6.17
N ARG A 24 4.38 2.69 -6.69
CA ARG A 24 5.14 3.95 -6.55
C ARG A 24 5.15 4.49 -5.13
N MET A 25 4.08 4.28 -4.35
CA MET A 25 3.99 4.79 -2.99
C MET A 25 4.91 4.05 -2.00
N ARG A 26 5.24 2.78 -2.26
CA ARG A 26 6.14 1.95 -1.43
C ARG A 26 5.78 1.98 0.07
N ARG A 27 4.48 1.95 0.36
CA ARG A 27 3.91 1.91 1.73
C ARG A 27 3.40 0.51 2.05
N ARG A 28 2.81 0.32 3.23
CA ARG A 28 2.17 -0.94 3.59
C ARG A 28 1.04 -1.26 2.61
N VAL A 29 0.98 -2.49 2.13
CA VAL A 29 -0.08 -2.97 1.23
C VAL A 29 -0.85 -4.08 1.92
N ILE A 30 -2.17 -3.93 1.99
CA ILE A 30 -3.08 -4.97 2.46
C ILE A 30 -3.96 -5.35 1.27
N ALA A 31 -3.86 -6.60 0.81
CA ALA A 31 -4.74 -7.12 -0.23
C ALA A 31 -5.84 -7.98 0.40
N MET A 32 -7.07 -7.78 -0.09
CA MET A 32 -8.24 -8.51 0.36
C MET A 32 -8.95 -9.17 -0.80
N GLU A 33 -9.44 -10.38 -0.57
CA GLU A 33 -10.25 -11.14 -1.51
C GLU A 33 -11.31 -11.94 -0.74
N HIS A 34 -12.55 -11.96 -1.24
CA HIS A 34 -13.68 -12.64 -0.59
C HIS A 34 -13.82 -12.36 0.93
N GLY A 35 -13.59 -11.11 1.35
CA GLY A 35 -13.70 -10.68 2.75
C GLY A 35 -12.55 -11.13 3.66
N LYS A 36 -11.49 -11.71 3.11
CA LYS A 36 -10.29 -12.14 3.85
C LYS A 36 -9.07 -11.33 3.43
N ILE A 37 -8.16 -11.07 4.38
CA ILE A 37 -6.83 -10.53 4.06
C ILE A 37 -6.00 -11.68 3.52
N ILE A 38 -5.50 -11.52 2.30
CA ILE A 38 -4.68 -12.53 1.61
C ILE A 38 -3.20 -12.12 1.55
N ARG A 39 -2.88 -10.84 1.78
CA ARG A 39 -1.52 -10.30 1.75
C ARG A 39 -1.42 -9.08 2.66
N ASP A 40 -0.34 -8.99 3.43
CA ASP A 40 -0.02 -7.84 4.27
C ASP A 40 1.49 -7.60 4.25
N GLU A 41 1.92 -6.54 3.56
CA GLU A 41 3.33 -6.22 3.37
C GLU A 41 3.64 -4.87 3.98
N GLN A 42 4.48 -4.83 5.02
CA GLN A 42 4.74 -3.61 5.79
C GLN A 42 5.58 -2.55 5.04
N ARG A 43 6.37 -2.95 4.07
CA ARG A 43 7.15 -2.06 3.20
C ARG A 43 6.98 -2.60 1.79
N GLY A 44 6.18 -1.95 0.95
CA GLY A 44 6.08 -2.26 -0.48
C GLY A 44 7.42 -1.99 -1.18
N ALA A 45 8.38 -2.88 -0.96
CA ALA A 45 9.60 -3.01 -1.72
C ALA A 45 9.54 -4.42 -2.31
N TYR A 46 9.19 -4.42 -3.60
CA TYR A 46 9.33 -5.48 -4.58
C TYR A 46 10.11 -6.73 -4.12
N ASP A 47 9.46 -7.90 -4.12
CA ASP A 47 10.09 -9.20 -4.38
C ASP A 47 10.60 -9.21 -5.84
N ILE A 48 11.78 -8.65 -6.09
CA ILE A 48 12.63 -9.08 -7.22
C ILE A 48 13.80 -9.80 -6.57
N GLU A 49 14.09 -10.99 -7.12
CA GLU A 49 15.10 -12.01 -6.77
C GLU A 49 14.47 -13.21 -6.01
N SER A 50 14.26 -14.39 -6.60
CA SER A 50 14.99 -15.08 -7.70
C SER A 50 14.07 -15.79 -8.70
#